data_AF-A0A838S2N2-F1
#
_entry.id   AF-A0A838S2N2-F1
#
_cell.length_a   1.000
_cell.length_b   1.000
_cell.length_c   1.000
_cell.angle_alpha   90.00
_cell.angle_beta   90.00
_cell.angle_gamma   90.00
#
_symmetry.space_group_name_H-M   'P 1'
#
loop_
_entity.id
_entity.type
_entity.pdbx_description
1 polymer ?
#
loop_
_entity_poly.entity_id
_entity_poly.type
_entity_poly.pdbx_seq_one_letter_code
_entity_poly.pdbx_strand_id
1 'polypeptide(L)'
;MRVEPVDDDAAFWDDRSGVLECLRETPPRIPAWYGYDAVGSELWEELSRLPSYYPTRAEFALLERHAGEIADRIGPRVAELGSGSAKKTRLLLSACQRRRRTMYLPIDVSREMLERSATVLPAELDGLEVHGLWGRYEAGLEYL
;
A
#
# COMPACT_ATOMS: atom_id res chain seq x y z
N MET A 1 9.84 -5.66 -13.21
CA MET A 1 9.34 -5.58 -11.82
C MET A 1 10.50 -5.16 -10.94
N ARG A 2 10.37 -4.05 -10.19
CA ARG A 2 11.42 -3.56 -9.27
C ARG A 2 10.73 -3.19 -7.95
N VAL A 3 11.06 -3.91 -6.87
CA VAL A 3 10.79 -3.46 -5.50
C VAL A 3 12.11 -2.90 -4.99
N GLU A 4 12.09 -1.65 -4.57
CA GLU A 4 13.27 -0.90 -4.17
C GLU A 4 13.11 -0.46 -2.72
N PRO A 5 14.07 -0.78 -1.83
CA PRO A 5 14.09 -0.18 -0.50
C PRO A 5 14.28 1.34 -0.64
N VAL A 6 13.46 2.11 0.06
CA VAL A 6 13.52 3.58 0.06
C VAL A 6 13.93 4.16 1.40
N ASP A 7 13.91 3.38 2.47
CA ASP A 7 14.53 3.74 3.75
C ASP A 7 16.01 3.34 3.78
N ASP A 8 16.86 4.21 4.34
CA ASP A 8 18.33 4.10 4.36
C ASP A 8 18.89 2.84 5.06
N ASP A 9 18.11 2.15 5.89
CA ASP A 9 18.64 1.13 6.79
C ASP A 9 18.51 -0.33 6.31
N ALA A 10 17.78 -0.65 5.23
CA ALA A 10 17.53 -2.03 4.71
C ALA A 10 17.07 -3.11 5.75
N ALA A 11 16.99 -2.74 7.02
CA ALA A 11 16.66 -3.51 8.20
C ALA A 11 15.50 -2.79 8.90
N PHE A 12 14.37 -2.70 8.18
CA PHE A 12 13.14 -2.01 8.60
C PHE A 12 12.67 -2.39 10.03
N TRP A 13 13.13 -3.52 10.55
CA TRP A 13 12.70 -4.09 11.84
C TRP A 13 13.73 -4.01 12.98
N ASP A 14 14.94 -3.48 12.78
CA ASP A 14 15.89 -3.26 13.89
C ASP A 14 15.68 -1.89 14.57
N ASP A 15 14.42 -1.58 14.89
CA ASP A 15 14.04 -0.34 15.57
C ASP A 15 13.87 -0.57 17.08
N ARG A 16 14.80 -1.34 17.67
CA ARG A 16 14.83 -1.60 19.12
C ARG A 16 14.83 -0.30 19.91
N SER A 17 15.60 0.68 19.45
CA SER A 17 15.72 1.98 20.11
C SER A 17 14.40 2.76 20.07
N GLY A 18 13.71 2.82 18.92
CA GLY A 18 12.42 3.50 18.79
C GLY A 18 11.32 2.83 19.62
N VAL A 19 11.26 1.49 19.64
CA VAL A 19 10.32 0.79 20.56
C VAL A 19 10.62 1.12 22.01
N LEU A 20 11.89 1.06 22.43
CA LEU A 20 12.28 1.34 23.82
C LEU A 20 11.95 2.77 24.25
N GLU A 21 12.08 3.74 23.35
CA GLU A 21 11.67 5.12 23.60
C GLU A 21 10.15 5.22 23.79
N CYS A 22 9.36 4.61 22.90
CA CYS A 22 7.91 4.59 23.00
C CYS A 22 7.39 3.92 24.28
N LEU A 23 8.06 2.86 24.74
CA LEU A 23 7.71 2.16 25.99
C LEU A 23 8.06 2.94 27.25
N ARG A 24 8.88 3.99 27.15
CA ARG A 24 9.21 4.90 28.26
C ARG A 24 8.24 6.08 28.36
N GLU A 25 7.36 6.27 27.38
CA GLU A 25 6.33 7.32 27.41
C GLU A 25 5.29 7.07 28.52
N THR A 26 4.51 8.10 28.88
CA THR A 26 3.43 8.01 29.87
C THR A 26 2.12 8.54 29.29
N PRO A 27 1.18 7.67 28.86
CA PRO A 27 1.24 6.21 28.93
C PRO A 27 2.23 5.61 27.89
N PRO A 28 2.76 4.40 28.14
CA PRO A 28 3.60 3.71 27.17
C PRO A 28 2.78 3.38 25.92
N ARG A 29 3.43 3.38 24.74
CA ARG A 29 2.77 3.04 23.46
C ARG A 29 3.61 2.11 22.61
N ILE A 30 2.95 1.43 21.68
CA ILE A 30 3.58 0.71 20.57
C ILE A 30 3.09 1.36 19.28
N PRO A 31 3.98 1.83 18.39
CA PRO A 31 3.57 2.36 17.11
C PRO A 31 2.79 1.35 16.25
N ALA A 32 1.78 1.82 15.54
CA ALA A 32 0.84 0.92 14.85
C ALA A 32 1.48 0.09 13.73
N TRP A 33 2.56 0.56 13.09
CA TRP A 33 3.23 -0.14 12.00
C TRP A 33 3.86 -1.48 12.42
N TYR A 34 4.19 -1.66 13.71
CA TYR A 34 4.62 -2.96 14.24
C TYR A 34 3.53 -4.03 14.21
N GLY A 35 2.27 -3.65 14.02
CA GLY A 35 1.16 -4.57 13.84
C GLY A 35 1.02 -5.12 12.41
N TYR A 36 1.93 -4.80 11.50
CA TYR A 36 1.84 -5.18 10.08
C TYR A 36 3.05 -6.00 9.61
N ASP A 37 3.51 -6.93 10.45
CA ASP A 37 4.31 -8.06 9.97
C ASP A 37 3.44 -8.99 9.09
N ALA A 38 3.98 -10.13 8.65
CA ALA A 38 3.25 -11.08 7.83
C ALA A 38 1.93 -11.52 8.49
N VAL A 39 1.96 -11.84 9.79
CA VAL A 39 0.78 -12.30 10.55
C VAL A 39 -0.23 -11.18 10.74
N GLY A 40 0.23 -10.01 11.16
CA GLY A 40 -0.61 -8.84 11.37
C GLY A 40 -1.30 -8.36 10.10
N SER A 41 -0.62 -8.47 8.95
CA SER A 41 -1.20 -8.19 7.64
C SER A 41 -2.31 -9.17 7.26
N GLU A 42 -2.16 -10.47 7.55
CA GLU A 42 -3.21 -11.47 7.36
C GLU A 42 -4.42 -11.22 8.26
N LEU A 43 -4.18 -10.89 9.54
CA LEU A 43 -5.23 -10.52 10.48
C LEU A 43 -5.98 -9.26 10.05
N TRP A 44 -5.29 -8.26 9.51
CA TRP A 44 -5.93 -7.07 8.95
C TRP A 44 -6.84 -7.42 7.76
N GLU A 45 -6.38 -8.30 6.88
CA GLU A 45 -7.18 -8.78 5.75
C GLU A 45 -8.47 -9.47 6.23
N GLU A 46 -8.42 -10.27 7.28
CA GLU A 46 -9.61 -10.85 7.92
C GLU A 46 -10.52 -9.81 8.56
N LEU A 47 -9.94 -8.90 9.35
CA LEU A 47 -10.66 -7.80 10.01
C LEU A 47 -11.43 -6.95 9.01
N SER A 48 -10.81 -6.65 7.86
CA SER A 48 -11.40 -5.83 6.80
C SER A 48 -12.67 -6.44 6.17
N ARG A 49 -12.91 -7.74 6.37
CA ARG A 49 -14.10 -8.46 5.88
C ARG A 49 -15.20 -8.59 6.92
N LEU A 50 -14.96 -8.22 8.17
CA LEU A 50 -15.95 -8.33 9.23
C LEU A 50 -17.20 -7.47 8.91
N PRO A 51 -18.43 -7.97 9.13
CA PRO A 51 -19.64 -7.21 8.87
C PRO A 51 -19.69 -5.87 9.61
N SER A 52 -19.13 -5.82 10.82
CA SER A 52 -19.01 -4.62 11.66
C SER A 52 -17.99 -3.61 11.14
N TYR A 53 -16.99 -4.05 10.36
CA TYR A 53 -15.98 -3.18 9.78
C TYR A 53 -16.39 -2.72 8.37
N TYR A 54 -17.34 -1.79 8.31
CA TYR A 54 -17.84 -1.26 7.04
C TYR A 54 -16.82 -0.46 6.17
N PRO A 55 -15.75 0.18 6.69
CA PRO A 55 -14.92 1.10 5.89
C PRO A 55 -14.42 0.53 4.57
N THR A 56 -13.85 -0.68 4.59
CA THR A 56 -13.33 -1.35 3.39
C THR A 56 -14.41 -1.54 2.32
N ARG A 57 -15.62 -1.96 2.73
CA ARG A 57 -16.76 -2.15 1.82
C ARG A 57 -17.27 -0.83 1.24
N ALA A 58 -17.34 0.21 2.06
CA ALA A 58 -17.78 1.53 1.62
C ALA A 58 -16.80 2.14 0.59
N GLU A 59 -15.50 2.01 0.84
CA GLU A 59 -14.46 2.48 -0.07
C GLU A 59 -14.47 1.71 -1.40
N PHE A 60 -14.62 0.38 -1.37
CA PHE A 60 -14.82 -0.41 -2.57
C PHE A 60 -16.00 0.09 -3.41
N ALA A 61 -17.17 0.29 -2.79
CA ALA A 61 -18.36 0.77 -3.49
C ALA A 61 -18.15 2.16 -4.12
N LEU A 62 -17.42 3.05 -3.44
CA LEU A 62 -17.06 4.36 -3.97
C LEU A 62 -16.11 4.26 -5.16
N LEU A 63 -15.07 3.41 -5.08
CA LEU A 63 -14.14 3.19 -6.17
C LEU A 63 -14.82 2.54 -7.38
N GLU A 64 -15.70 1.56 -7.18
CA GLU A 64 -16.49 0.96 -8.27
C GLU A 64 -17.31 2.02 -9.02
N ARG A 65 -17.92 2.96 -8.28
CA ARG A 65 -18.74 4.01 -8.86
C ARG A 65 -17.94 5.13 -9.52
N HIS A 66 -16.82 5.53 -8.92
CA HIS A 66 -16.14 6.79 -9.27
C HIS A 66 -14.74 6.61 -9.89
N ALA A 67 -14.19 5.39 -9.99
CA ALA A 67 -12.84 5.18 -10.54
C ALA A 67 -12.66 5.74 -11.95
N GLY A 68 -13.70 5.71 -12.79
CA GLY A 68 -13.66 6.33 -14.12
C GLY A 68 -13.44 7.84 -14.06
N GLU A 69 -14.26 8.54 -13.28
CA GLU A 69 -14.18 9.99 -13.10
C GLU A 69 -12.85 10.42 -12.46
N ILE A 70 -12.34 9.65 -11.51
CA ILE A 70 -11.03 9.89 -10.89
C ILE A 70 -9.93 9.70 -11.95
N ALA A 71 -10.00 8.61 -12.73
CA ALA A 71 -9.01 8.32 -13.77
C ALA A 71 -8.97 9.41 -14.84
N ASP A 72 -10.09 10.07 -15.16
CA ASP A 72 -10.15 11.21 -16.09
C ASP A 72 -9.43 12.47 -15.55
N ARG A 73 -9.26 12.60 -14.23
CA ARG A 73 -8.71 13.80 -13.58
C ARG A 73 -7.26 13.69 -13.14
N ILE A 74 -6.72 12.47 -13.04
CA ILE A 74 -5.34 12.24 -12.56
C ILE A 74 -4.37 11.98 -13.72
N GLY A 75 -3.07 12.05 -13.41
CA GLY A 75 -1.99 11.79 -14.37
C GLY A 75 -1.72 10.30 -14.63
N PRO A 76 -0.65 9.98 -15.39
CA PRO A 76 -0.26 8.60 -15.68
C PRO A 76 0.47 7.90 -14.52
N ARG A 77 0.88 8.64 -13.49
CA ARG A 77 1.54 8.10 -12.29
C ARG A 77 0.53 8.05 -11.15
N VAL A 78 0.38 6.89 -10.52
CA VAL A 78 -0.50 6.66 -9.37
C VAL A 78 0.36 6.13 -8.23
N ALA A 79 0.51 6.91 -7.17
CA ALA A 79 1.18 6.48 -5.94
C ALA A 79 0.14 6.09 -4.88
N GLU A 80 0.42 5.04 -4.11
CA GLU A 80 -0.43 4.58 -3.02
C GLU A 80 0.38 4.42 -1.73
N LEU A 81 -0.04 5.11 -0.68
CA LEU A 81 0.54 5.00 0.66
C LEU A 81 -0.20 3.88 1.42
N GLY A 82 0.52 2.83 1.78
CA GLY A 82 -0.06 1.66 2.47
C GLY A 82 -0.86 0.80 1.51
N SER A 83 -0.20 0.36 0.44
CA SER A 83 -0.86 -0.36 -0.66
C SER A 83 -1.50 -1.69 -0.27
N GLY A 84 -0.98 -2.36 0.77
CA GLY A 84 -1.39 -3.70 1.17
C GLY A 84 -1.51 -4.64 -0.04
N SER A 85 -2.64 -5.35 -0.13
CA SER A 85 -2.90 -6.26 -1.25
C SER A 85 -3.33 -5.58 -2.58
N ALA A 86 -3.40 -4.24 -2.62
CA ALA A 86 -3.82 -3.41 -3.75
C ALA A 86 -5.19 -3.77 -4.38
N LYS A 87 -6.03 -4.56 -3.67
CA LYS A 87 -7.32 -5.06 -4.19
C LYS A 87 -8.28 -3.93 -4.56
N LYS A 88 -8.32 -2.87 -3.75
CA LYS A 88 -9.13 -1.67 -3.97
C LYS A 88 -8.60 -0.88 -5.16
N THR A 89 -7.30 -0.62 -5.14
CA THR A 89 -6.59 0.23 -6.10
C THR A 89 -6.62 -0.35 -7.50
N ARG A 90 -6.70 -1.69 -7.63
CA ARG A 90 -6.96 -2.35 -8.91
C ARG A 90 -8.15 -1.76 -9.67
N LEU A 91 -9.22 -1.33 -9.00
CA LEU A 91 -10.37 -0.70 -9.66
C LEU A 91 -9.96 0.62 -10.34
N LEU A 92 -9.19 1.44 -9.64
CA LEU A 92 -8.68 2.70 -10.16
C LEU A 92 -7.62 2.48 -11.24
N LEU A 93 -6.67 1.55 -11.04
CA LEU A 93 -5.64 1.22 -12.01
C LEU A 93 -6.25 0.67 -13.32
N SER A 94 -7.27 -0.18 -13.22
CA SER A 94 -8.02 -0.66 -14.38
C SER A 94 -8.70 0.50 -15.13
N ALA A 95 -9.30 1.45 -14.40
CA ALA A 95 -9.89 2.64 -15.00
C ALA A 95 -8.86 3.55 -15.69
N CYS A 96 -7.66 3.67 -15.12
CA CYS A 96 -6.54 4.40 -15.70
C CYS A 96 -6.00 3.71 -16.95
N GLN A 97 -5.76 2.39 -16.91
CA GLN A 97 -5.27 1.60 -18.04
C GLN A 97 -6.18 1.65 -19.26
N ARG A 98 -7.51 1.78 -19.07
CA ARG A 98 -8.46 1.99 -20.19
C ARG A 98 -8.28 3.34 -20.89
N ARG A 99 -7.60 4.31 -20.27
CA ARG A 99 -7.41 5.67 -20.79
C ARG A 99 -5.99 5.93 -21.26
N ARG A 100 -5.01 5.37 -20.55
CA ARG A 100 -3.58 5.61 -20.78
C ARG A 100 -2.73 4.54 -20.10
N ARG A 101 -1.50 4.37 -20.57
CA ARG A 101 -0.48 3.61 -19.87
C ARG A 101 -0.21 4.27 -18.51
N THR A 102 -0.21 3.46 -17.46
CA THR A 102 -0.15 3.88 -16.07
C THR A 102 1.08 3.26 -15.40
N MET A 103 1.78 4.08 -14.62
CA MET A 103 2.83 3.66 -13.70
C MET A 103 2.28 3.70 -12.28
N TYR A 104 2.30 2.56 -11.62
CA TYR A 104 1.86 2.37 -10.24
C TYR A 104 3.05 2.31 -9.29
N LEU A 105 3.02 3.15 -8.27
CA LEU A 105 4.06 3.35 -7.25
C LEU A 105 3.50 2.99 -5.87
N PRO A 106 3.34 1.70 -5.53
CA PRO A 106 2.93 1.29 -4.20
C PRO A 106 4.06 1.54 -3.19
N ILE A 107 3.73 2.21 -2.09
CA ILE A 107 4.60 2.43 -0.94
C ILE A 107 4.05 1.61 0.23
N ASP A 108 4.86 0.70 0.76
CA ASP A 108 4.44 -0.17 1.87
C ASP A 108 5.62 -0.62 2.73
N VAL A 109 5.31 -0.92 3.99
CA VAL A 109 6.26 -1.48 4.96
C VAL A 109 6.36 -3.00 4.81
N SER A 110 5.30 -3.66 4.31
CA SER A 110 5.31 -5.08 3.97
C SER A 110 5.90 -5.31 2.58
N ARG A 111 7.11 -5.85 2.55
CA ARG A 111 7.77 -6.27 1.30
C ARG A 111 6.99 -7.34 0.57
N GLU A 112 6.40 -8.28 1.29
CA GLU A 112 5.63 -9.39 0.73
C GLU A 112 4.41 -8.88 -0.04
N MET A 113 3.72 -7.87 0.50
CA MET A 113 2.58 -7.24 -0.16
C MET A 113 2.99 -6.51 -1.44
N LEU A 114 4.13 -5.81 -1.43
CA LEU A 114 4.70 -5.17 -2.61
C LEU A 114 5.08 -6.19 -3.70
N GLU A 115 5.80 -7.26 -3.33
CA GLU A 115 6.20 -8.32 -4.27
C GLU A 115 5.00 -9.05 -4.87
N ARG A 116 3.97 -9.31 -4.04
CA ARG A 116 2.70 -9.89 -4.50
C ARG A 116 2.00 -8.97 -5.49
N SER A 117 1.81 -7.70 -5.15
CA SER A 117 1.13 -6.72 -6.00
C SER A 117 1.88 -6.51 -7.33
N ALA A 118 3.21 -6.45 -7.27
CA ALA A 118 4.06 -6.28 -8.43
C ALA A 118 4.08 -7.51 -9.37
N THR A 119 3.71 -8.69 -8.86
CA THR A 119 3.54 -9.93 -9.65
C THR A 119 2.13 -10.04 -10.23
N VAL A 120 1.09 -9.82 -9.40
CA VAL A 120 -0.30 -10.07 -9.77
C VAL A 120 -0.85 -8.98 -10.69
N LEU A 121 -0.60 -7.70 -10.39
CA LEU A 121 -1.26 -6.61 -11.10
C LEU A 121 -0.84 -6.52 -12.59
N PRO A 122 0.44 -6.67 -12.98
CA PRO A 122 0.81 -6.64 -14.40
C PRO A 122 0.24 -7.81 -15.21
N ALA A 123 -0.03 -8.96 -14.57
CA ALA A 123 -0.66 -10.10 -15.22
C ALA A 123 -2.16 -9.88 -15.46
N GLU A 124 -2.82 -9.11 -14.60
CA GLU A 124 -4.25 -8.78 -14.71
C GLU A 124 -4.51 -7.52 -15.56
N LEU A 125 -3.56 -6.58 -15.59
CA LEU A 125 -3.69 -5.27 -16.22
C LEU A 125 -2.57 -5.07 -17.24
N ASP A 126 -2.84 -5.45 -18.50
CA ASP A 126 -1.86 -5.37 -19.59
C ASP A 126 -1.27 -3.96 -19.73
N GLY A 127 0.07 -3.90 -19.84
CA GLY A 127 0.83 -2.65 -19.96
C GLY A 127 0.97 -1.83 -18.68
N LEU A 128 0.49 -2.30 -17.52
CA LEU A 128 0.71 -1.64 -16.23
C LEU A 128 2.18 -1.79 -15.80
N GLU A 129 2.82 -0.68 -15.49
CA GLU A 129 4.15 -0.67 -14.89
C GLU A 129 4.03 -0.57 -13.37
N VAL A 130 4.71 -1.45 -12.63
CA VAL A 130 4.72 -1.44 -11.16
C VAL A 130 6.15 -1.27 -10.66
N HIS A 131 6.38 -0.22 -9.87
CA HIS A 131 7.63 0.06 -9.17
C HIS A 131 7.33 0.21 -7.68
N GLY A 132 7.58 -0.86 -6.93
CA GLY A 132 7.33 -0.88 -5.49
C GLY A 132 8.42 -0.14 -4.72
N LEU A 133 7.98 0.67 -3.75
CA LEU A 133 8.83 1.45 -2.86
C LEU A 133 8.67 0.86 -1.45
N TRP A 134 9.65 0.08 -1.03
CA TRP A 134 9.63 -0.63 0.26
C TRP A 134 10.19 0.27 1.36
N GLY A 135 9.32 0.76 2.23
CA GLY A 135 9.67 1.67 3.31
C GLY A 135 8.45 2.39 3.89
N ARG A 136 8.72 3.32 4.81
CA ARG A 136 7.72 4.21 5.39
C ARG A 136 7.18 5.18 4.35
N TYR A 137 6.03 5.76 4.64
CA TYR A 137 5.37 6.71 3.74
C TYR A 137 6.27 7.92 3.48
N GLU A 138 6.93 8.44 4.51
CA GLU A 138 7.81 9.61 4.44
C GLU A 138 8.94 9.39 3.42
N ALA A 139 9.64 8.27 3.52
CA ALA A 139 10.71 7.92 2.59
C ALA A 139 10.19 7.69 1.16
N GLY A 140 9.05 7.00 1.02
CA GLY A 140 8.43 6.77 -0.29
C GLY A 140 7.95 8.06 -0.99
N LEU A 141 7.54 9.07 -0.23
CA LEU A 141 7.12 10.37 -0.76
C LEU A 141 8.27 11.15 -1.40
N GLU A 142 9.53 10.92 -0.99
CA GLU A 142 10.70 11.58 -1.59
C GLU A 142 10.96 11.13 -3.05
N TYR A 143 10.30 10.07 -3.50
CA TYR A 143 10.42 9.50 -4.85
C TYR A 143 9.32 9.97 -5.83
N LEU A 144 8.36 10.80 -5.39
CA LEU A 144 7.20 11.22 -6.18
C LEU A 144 7.42 12.52 -6.93
#